data_AF-A0A537MP12-F1
#
_entry.id   AF-A0A537MP12-F1
#
_cell.length_a   1.000
_cell.length_b   1.000
_cell.length_c   1.000
_cell.angle_alpha   90.00
_cell.angle_beta   90.00
_cell.angle_gamma   90.00
#
_symmetry.space_group_name_H-M   'P 1'
#
loop_
_entity.id
_entity.type
_entity.pdbx_description
1 polymer ?
#
loop_
_entity_poly.entity_id
_entity_poly.type
_entity_poly.pdbx_seq_one_letter_code
_entity_poly.pdbx_strand_id
1 'polypeptide(L)'
;MITVIGWLLGLGMFALMAILVVHVLFALLLIVPSWRIFERAGFSGLLALFHLVPVVGPFIVMAVLAFSDWPKGEGRPKPAHPA
;
A
#
# COMPACT_ATOMS: atom_id res chain seq x y z
N MET A 1 29.50 3.54 30.92
CA MET A 1 29.47 3.20 29.48
C MET A 1 28.47 2.07 29.18
N ILE A 2 28.50 0.94 29.89
CA ILE A 2 27.57 -0.19 29.70
C ILE A 2 26.09 0.20 29.88
N THR A 3 25.78 1.07 30.85
CA THR A 3 24.40 1.52 31.14
C THR A 3 23.79 2.34 30.00
N VAL A 4 24.55 3.25 29.39
CA VAL A 4 24.07 4.10 28.28
C VAL A 4 23.79 3.25 27.03
N ILE A 5 24.66 2.29 26.73
CA ILE A 5 24.47 1.37 25.59
C ILE A 5 23.20 0.54 25.78
N GLY A 6 22.94 0.06 26.99
CA GLY A 6 21.70 -0.67 27.30
C GLY A 6 20.42 0.15 27.03
N TRP A 7 20.41 1.42 27.45
CA TRP A 7 19.29 2.32 27.18
C TRP A 7 19.09 2.60 25.69
N LEU A 8 20.17 2.82 24.94
CA LEU A 8 20.12 3.06 23.49
C LEU A 8 19.57 1.85 22.72
N LEU A 9 20.02 0.64 23.08
CA LEU A 9 19.50 -0.59 22.47
C LEU A 9 18.03 -0.83 22.83
N GLY A 10 17.65 -0.61 24.09
CA GLY A 10 16.26 -0.76 24.55
C GLY A 10 15.32 0.21 23.83
N LEU A 11 15.68 1.49 23.75
CA LEU A 11 14.90 2.49 23.04
C LEU A 11 14.82 2.20 21.53
N GLY A 12 15.95 1.79 20.93
CA GLY A 12 16.00 1.42 19.51
C GLY A 12 15.09 0.24 19.19
N MET A 13 15.13 -0.82 19.99
CA MET A 13 14.28 -1.99 19.80
C MET A 13 12.80 -1.67 20.00
N PHE A 14 12.48 -0.85 21.01
CA PHE A 14 11.12 -0.38 21.23
C PHE A 14 10.59 0.42 20.03
N ALA A 15 11.38 1.34 19.49
CA ALA A 15 11.02 2.11 18.31
C ALA A 15 10.81 1.22 17.09
N LEU A 16 11.69 0.23 16.85
CA LEU A 16 11.54 -0.73 15.75
C LEU A 16 10.24 -1.54 15.86
N MET A 17 9.89 -2.01 17.06
CA MET A 17 8.64 -2.72 17.30
C MET A 17 7.42 -1.81 17.09
N ALA A 18 7.47 -0.58 17.58
CA ALA A 18 6.40 0.39 17.38
C ALA A 18 6.19 0.70 15.88
N ILE A 19 7.28 0.90 15.13
CA ILE A 19 7.23 1.12 13.67
C ILE A 19 6.63 -0.09 12.97
N LEU A 20 7.04 -1.31 13.34
CA LEU A 20 6.51 -2.54 12.76
C LEU A 20 5.00 -2.68 13.00
N VAL A 21 4.54 -2.42 14.23
CA VAL A 21 3.11 -2.48 14.57
C VAL A 21 2.32 -1.44 13.79
N VAL A 22 2.79 -0.19 13.76
CA VAL A 22 2.13 0.89 13.00
C VAL A 22 2.08 0.55 11.51
N HIS A 23 3.16 0.02 10.93
CA HIS A 23 3.21 -0.40 9.54
C HIS A 23 2.17 -1.49 9.23
N VAL A 24 2.07 -2.53 10.07
CA VAL A 24 1.09 -3.60 9.87
C VAL A 24 -0.34 -3.07 9.95
N LEU A 25 -0.65 -2.23 10.93
CA LEU A 25 -1.98 -1.63 11.06
C LEU A 25 -2.35 -0.78 9.84
N PHE A 26 -1.41 0.04 9.37
CA PHE A 26 -1.60 0.88 8.19
C PHE A 26 -1.74 0.05 6.90
N ALA A 27 -0.94 -1.02 6.76
CA ALA A 27 -1.05 -1.95 5.65
C ALA A 27 -2.43 -2.61 5.60
N LEU A 28 -2.92 -3.11 6.74
CA LEU A 28 -4.26 -3.71 6.84
C LEU A 28 -5.37 -2.70 6.49
N LEU A 29 -5.24 -1.46 6.96
CA LEU A 29 -6.16 -0.38 6.62
C LEU A 29 -6.21 -0.11 5.11
N LEU A 30 -5.06 -0.12 4.43
CA LEU A 30 -4.97 0.15 2.99
C LEU A 30 -5.31 -1.05 2.10
N ILE A 31 -5.10 -2.27 2.57
CA ILE A 31 -5.42 -3.49 1.80
C ILE A 31 -6.90 -3.50 1.40
N VAL A 32 -7.81 -3.19 2.32
CA VAL A 32 -9.26 -3.25 2.06
C VAL A 32 -9.70 -2.33 0.90
N PRO A 33 -9.44 -1.00 0.93
CA PRO A 33 -9.82 -0.12 -0.17
C PRO A 33 -9.08 -0.46 -1.47
N SER A 34 -7.77 -0.73 -1.42
CA SER A 34 -6.99 -1.05 -2.63
C SER A 34 -7.46 -2.37 -3.27
N TRP A 35 -7.82 -3.38 -2.49
CA TRP A 35 -8.40 -4.63 -2.99
C TRP A 35 -9.67 -4.36 -3.77
N ARG A 36 -10.58 -3.53 -3.22
CA ARG A 36 -11.82 -3.14 -3.90
C ARG A 36 -11.56 -2.35 -5.18
N ILE A 37 -10.52 -1.53 -5.23
CA ILE A 37 -10.12 -0.81 -6.45
C ILE A 37 -9.61 -1.79 -7.51
N PHE A 38 -8.73 -2.73 -7.15
CA PHE A 38 -8.21 -3.73 -8.08
C PHE A 38 -9.34 -4.58 -8.69
N GLU A 39 -10.29 -5.06 -7.88
CA GLU A 39 -11.45 -5.81 -8.39
C GLU A 39 -12.32 -4.98 -9.35
N ARG A 40 -12.48 -3.68 -9.10
CA ARG A 40 -13.22 -2.75 -9.97
C ARG A 40 -12.48 -2.45 -11.27
N ALA A 41 -11.16 -2.27 -11.21
CA ALA A 41 -10.32 -2.07 -12.38
C ALA A 41 -10.19 -3.34 -13.22
N GLY A 42 -10.38 -4.53 -12.64
CA GLY A 42 -10.30 -5.83 -13.33
C GLY A 42 -9.01 -6.60 -13.05
N PHE A 43 -8.23 -6.17 -12.06
CA PHE A 43 -7.05 -6.88 -11.57
C PHE A 43 -7.40 -7.86 -10.44
N SER A 44 -6.43 -8.70 -10.07
CA SER A 44 -6.52 -9.54 -8.87
C SER A 44 -6.41 -8.69 -7.60
N GLY A 45 -7.37 -8.83 -6.69
CA GLY A 45 -7.35 -8.15 -5.39
C GLY A 45 -6.11 -8.49 -4.54
N LEU A 46 -5.46 -9.63 -4.80
CA LEU A 46 -4.20 -10.03 -4.15
C LEU A 46 -3.07 -9.01 -4.34
N LEU A 47 -3.11 -8.19 -5.39
CA LEU A 47 -2.16 -7.09 -5.57
C LEU A 47 -2.20 -6.09 -4.40
N ALA A 48 -3.32 -5.97 -3.69
CA ALA A 48 -3.40 -5.12 -2.51
C ALA A 48 -2.52 -5.61 -1.35
N LEU A 49 -2.21 -6.91 -1.28
CA LEU A 49 -1.38 -7.49 -0.22
C LEU A 49 0.07 -7.01 -0.25
N PHE A 50 0.52 -6.42 -1.37
CA PHE A 50 1.84 -5.79 -1.44
C PHE A 50 2.01 -4.68 -0.39
N HIS A 51 0.94 -4.07 0.15
CA HIS A 51 1.04 -3.13 1.27
C HIS A 51 1.72 -3.72 2.53
N LEU A 52 1.71 -5.05 2.70
CA LEU A 52 2.42 -5.72 3.80
C LEU A 52 3.94 -5.53 3.71
N VAL A 53 4.48 -5.37 2.50
CA VAL A 53 5.91 -5.12 2.30
C VAL A 53 6.21 -3.65 2.63
N PRO A 54 7.00 -3.35 3.68
CA PRO A 54 7.29 -1.99 4.07
C PRO A 54 8.07 -1.25 2.98
N VAL A 55 7.83 0.05 2.91
CA VAL A 55 8.44 0.99 1.97
C VAL A 55 8.05 0.69 0.52
N VAL A 56 8.53 -0.40 -0.07
CA VAL A 56 8.41 -0.70 -1.51
C VAL A 56 6.99 -1.11 -1.91
N GLY A 57 6.29 -1.84 -1.05
CA GLY A 57 4.96 -2.41 -1.32
C GLY A 57 3.89 -1.39 -1.75
N PRO A 58 3.64 -0.34 -0.96
CA PRO A 58 2.70 0.72 -1.31
C PRO A 58 3.04 1.41 -2.65
N PHE A 59 4.33 1.61 -2.96
CA PHE A 59 4.73 2.20 -4.24
C PHE A 59 4.42 1.29 -5.42
N ILE A 60 4.58 -0.03 -5.26
CA ILE A 60 4.19 -1.00 -6.30
C ILE A 60 2.67 -0.90 -6.53
N VAL A 61 1.86 -0.90 -5.46
CA VAL A 61 0.41 -0.81 -5.58
C VAL A 61 -0.01 0.47 -6.30
N MET A 62 0.57 1.61 -5.92
CA MET A 62 0.31 2.88 -6.58
C MET A 62 0.75 2.88 -8.04
N ALA A 63 1.93 2.33 -8.35
CA ALA A 63 2.43 2.27 -9.73
C ALA A 63 1.52 1.42 -10.62
N VAL A 64 1.06 0.25 -10.14
CA VAL A 64 0.12 -0.58 -10.89
C VAL A 64 -1.18 0.18 -11.14
N LEU A 65 -1.77 0.78 -10.11
CA LEU A 65 -3.03 1.52 -10.25
C LEU A 65 -2.91 2.75 -11.16
N ALA A 66 -1.76 3.44 -11.14
CA ALA A 66 -1.56 4.68 -11.87
C ALA A 66 -1.16 4.48 -13.34
N PHE A 67 -0.44 3.40 -13.66
CA PHE A 67 0.20 3.23 -14.98
C PHE A 67 -0.27 2.01 -15.77
N SER A 68 -1.11 1.16 -15.20
CA SER A 68 -1.63 -0.01 -15.94
C SER A 68 -2.95 0.33 -16.62
N ASP A 69 -3.17 -0.18 -17.83
CA ASP A 69 -4.48 -0.13 -18.48
C ASP A 69 -5.49 -0.95 -17.67
N TRP A 70 -6.63 -0.36 -17.28
CA TRP A 70 -7.61 -1.06 -16.46
C TRP A 70 -8.45 -2.04 -17.31
N PRO A 71 -8.40 -3.37 -17.05
CA PRO A 71 -9.10 -4.36 -17.87
C PRO A 71 -10.62 -4.17 -17.99
N LYS A 72 -11.26 -3.58 -16.98
CA LYS A 72 -12.71 -3.27 -16.98
C LYS A 72 -13.04 -1.90 -17.56
N GLY A 73 -12.04 -1.21 -18.11
CA GLY A 73 -12.14 0.09 -18.75
C GLY A 73 -11.88 1.24 -17.77
N GLU A 74 -11.15 2.21 -18.26
CA GLU A 74 -11.06 3.56 -17.68
C GLU A 74 -12.33 4.32 -18.11
N GLY A 75 -12.83 5.24 -17.28
CA GLY A 75 -14.10 5.92 -17.54
C GLY A 75 -14.18 6.44 -18.97
N ARG A 76 -15.10 5.89 -19.79
CA ARG A 76 -15.20 6.22 -21.22
C ARG A 76 -15.32 7.74 -21.38
N PRO A 77 -14.49 8.40 -22.21
CA PRO A 77 -14.84 9.69 -22.75
C PRO A 77 -16.17 9.52 -23.51
N LYS A 78 -17.22 10.20 -23.06
CA LYS A 78 -18.49 10.21 -23.79
C LYS A 78 -18.19 10.75 -25.19
N PRO A 79 -18.52 10.03 -26.29
CA PRO A 79 -18.27 10.56 -27.62
C PRO A 79 -18.98 11.91 -27.74
N ALA A 80 -18.23 12.95 -28.14
CA ALA A 80 -18.82 14.23 -28.48
C ALA A 80 -19.83 13.96 -29.58
N HIS A 81 -21.11 14.07 -29.25
CA HIS A 81 -22.18 13.89 -30.22
C HIS A 81 -22.05 15.03 -31.24
N PRO A 82 -21.77 14.76 -32.53
CA PRO A 82 -21.85 15.80 -33.55
C PRO A 82 -23.33 16.19 -33.69
N ALA A 83 -23.61 17.47 -33.46
CA ALA A 83 -24.92 18.10 -33.66
C ALA A 83 -25.26 18.23 -35.14
#